data_AF-A0A8S2ALU8-F1
#
_entry.id   AF-A0A8S2ALU8-F1
#
_cell.length_a   1.000
_cell.length_b   1.000
_cell.length_c   1.000
_cell.angle_alpha   90.00
_cell.angle_beta   90.00
_cell.angle_gamma   90.00
#
_symmetry.space_group_name_H-M   'P 1'
#
loop_
_entity.id
_entity.type
_entity.pdbx_description
1 polymer ?
#
loop_
_entity_poly.entity_id
_entity_poly.type
_entity_poly.pdbx_seq_one_letter_code
_entity_poly.pdbx_strand_id
1 'polypeptide(L)'
;MAPPAGQTAAVAEAAGADGAQPQQQRGFGSTISGIVRIAVFWYFASKFFSPKQKPVDPSAPSQLMTNLFNKGESLDMWFYLSEHEKFNDFGNDRALYWHETNIPYAVWTPESIRTKSLTYYPSETLQNNGSLYAHVFFARSGFPIDPTDPEYQPLNSFSRTHAVATYFPKQKKNKKKSLLGSPKDSDESEPEVEKVGDKKSDPKEEVPVEWISLWKPNVTINLVDDFTR
;
A
#
# COMPACT_ATOMS: atom_id res chain seq x y z
N MET A 1 87.40 50.89 20.98
CA MET A 1 86.67 50.38 19.80
C MET A 1 85.32 51.12 19.79
N ALA A 2 85.06 51.96 18.78
CA ALA A 2 83.78 52.66 18.65
C ALA A 2 82.67 51.68 18.21
N PRO A 3 81.39 51.99 18.50
CA PRO A 3 80.27 51.04 18.64
C PRO A 3 79.34 51.11 17.39
N PRO A 4 78.07 50.61 17.29
CA PRO A 4 76.95 51.03 18.15
C PRO A 4 75.73 50.05 18.31
N ALA A 5 74.81 50.48 19.19
CA ALA A 5 73.34 50.56 19.03
C ALA A 5 72.48 49.30 18.75
N GLY A 6 71.26 49.19 19.30
CA GLY A 6 70.37 50.27 19.71
C GLY A 6 69.47 49.96 20.90
N GLN A 7 69.36 50.95 21.78
CA GLN A 7 68.17 51.26 22.55
C GLN A 7 67.13 51.93 21.65
N THR A 8 65.85 51.84 22.02
CA THR A 8 64.88 52.95 22.09
C THR A 8 63.55 52.36 22.56
N ALA A 9 62.65 53.04 23.23
CA ALA A 9 62.65 54.16 24.17
C ALA A 9 61.17 54.29 24.55
N ALA A 10 60.90 54.47 25.83
CA ALA A 10 59.57 54.73 26.36
C ALA A 10 59.03 56.07 25.87
N VAL A 11 57.71 56.21 25.84
CA VAL A 11 57.04 57.46 26.25
C VAL A 11 55.81 57.10 27.07
N ALA A 12 55.80 57.58 28.31
CA ALA A 12 54.65 57.69 29.18
C ALA A 12 54.40 59.18 29.37
N GLU A 13 53.14 59.62 29.30
CA GLU A 13 52.65 60.90 29.84
C GLU A 13 51.11 60.91 29.77
N ALA A 14 50.36 61.70 30.53
CA ALA A 14 50.15 61.73 31.97
C ALA A 14 48.74 62.32 32.19
N ALA A 15 48.17 62.06 33.39
CA ALA A 15 47.24 62.91 34.15
C ALA A 15 45.87 63.34 33.57
N GLY A 16 44.80 62.72 34.10
CA GLY A 16 43.79 63.36 34.98
C GLY A 16 42.79 64.40 34.42
N ALA A 17 41.49 64.11 34.56
CA ALA A 17 40.49 64.93 35.31
C ALA A 17 39.04 64.46 35.04
N ASP A 18 38.19 64.72 36.03
CA ASP A 18 36.78 64.38 36.21
C ASP A 18 35.83 64.47 35.00
N GLY A 19 34.86 63.55 34.99
CA GLY A 19 33.66 63.61 34.15
C GLY A 19 32.56 62.70 34.71
N ALA A 20 31.74 63.24 35.59
CA ALA A 20 30.53 62.60 36.10
C ALA A 20 29.43 62.53 35.03
N GLN A 21 28.66 61.42 35.03
CA GLN A 21 27.24 61.21 34.67
C GLN A 21 27.00 59.91 33.88
N PRO A 22 25.80 59.29 33.94
CA PRO A 22 25.05 58.94 35.14
C PRO A 22 24.61 57.46 35.11
N GLN A 23 24.54 56.87 36.30
CA GLN A 23 23.79 55.65 36.56
C GLN A 23 22.29 55.97 36.58
N GLN A 24 21.56 55.77 35.48
CA GLN A 24 20.12 55.45 35.50
C GLN A 24 19.53 55.11 34.12
N GLN A 25 19.23 53.83 33.93
CA GLN A 25 17.96 53.35 33.38
C GLN A 25 17.71 52.01 34.09
N ARG A 26 17.26 52.01 35.36
CA ARG A 26 15.85 52.11 35.78
C ARG A 26 14.84 51.87 34.65
N GLY A 27 14.37 50.63 34.58
CA GLY A 27 13.28 50.20 33.72
C GLY A 27 12.87 48.75 33.96
N PHE A 28 12.78 48.33 35.23
CA PHE A 28 12.07 47.09 35.63
C PHE A 28 10.57 47.27 35.38
N GLY A 29 10.18 47.31 34.10
CA GLY A 29 8.85 47.69 33.67
C GLY A 29 8.53 47.19 32.27
N SER A 30 8.62 45.88 32.04
CA SER A 30 7.79 45.13 31.06
C SER A 30 8.25 43.66 31.01
N THR A 31 8.17 42.94 32.12
CA THR A 31 8.65 41.55 32.23
C THR A 31 7.88 40.55 31.38
N ILE A 32 6.75 40.94 30.75
CA ILE A 32 5.99 40.08 29.83
C ILE A 32 6.42 40.29 28.36
N SER A 33 6.70 41.53 27.94
CA SER A 33 7.08 41.83 26.54
C SER A 33 8.46 41.24 26.17
N GLY A 34 9.41 41.22 27.11
CA GLY A 34 10.73 40.62 26.91
C GLY A 34 10.69 39.10 26.71
N ILE A 35 9.86 38.40 27.50
CA ILE A 35 9.68 36.94 27.41
C ILE A 35 8.98 36.57 26.11
N VAL A 36 7.95 37.33 25.70
CA VAL A 36 7.25 37.11 24.43
C VAL A 36 8.20 37.25 23.24
N ARG A 37 9.08 38.27 23.24
CA ARG A 37 10.09 38.42 22.18
C ARG A 37 11.07 37.27 22.13
N ILE A 38 11.53 36.76 23.27
CA ILE A 38 12.42 35.60 23.35
C ILE A 38 11.70 34.33 22.86
N ALA A 39 10.44 34.11 23.25
CA ALA A 39 9.65 32.96 22.80
C ALA A 39 9.37 32.99 21.29
N VAL A 40 9.08 34.17 20.73
CA VAL A 40 8.90 34.36 19.28
C VAL A 40 10.23 34.13 18.54
N PHE A 41 11.35 34.65 19.06
CA PHE A 41 12.67 34.41 18.48
C PHE A 41 13.07 32.94 18.54
N TRP A 42 12.76 32.24 19.63
CA TRP A 42 13.01 30.79 19.79
C TRP A 42 12.10 29.96 18.88
N TYR A 43 10.83 30.37 18.70
CA TYR A 43 9.90 29.75 17.75
C TYR A 43 10.43 29.84 16.32
N PHE A 44 10.88 31.01 15.87
CA PHE A 44 11.48 31.16 14.53
C PHE A 44 12.84 30.47 14.43
N ALA A 45 13.70 30.54 15.45
CA ALA A 45 14.99 29.83 15.46
C ALA A 45 14.80 28.30 15.37
N SER A 46 13.80 27.74 16.06
CA SER A 46 13.49 26.30 15.98
C SER A 46 13.05 25.84 14.57
N LYS A 47 12.55 26.77 13.73
CA LYS A 47 12.20 26.49 12.34
C LYS A 47 13.40 26.49 11.39
N PHE A 48 14.50 27.18 11.74
CA PHE A 48 15.73 27.23 10.94
C PHE A 48 16.87 26.35 11.47
N PHE A 49 16.81 25.97 12.75
CA PHE A 49 17.77 25.08 13.40
C PHE A 49 17.11 23.76 13.78
N SER A 50 16.65 23.01 12.77
CA SER A 50 16.28 21.60 12.96
C SER A 50 17.48 20.83 13.54
N PRO A 51 17.29 19.95 14.54
CA PRO A 51 18.37 19.13 15.07
C PRO A 51 18.95 18.30 13.92
N LYS A 52 20.24 18.54 13.61
CA LYS A 52 20.96 17.74 12.61
C LYS A 52 20.90 16.29 13.05
N GLN A 53 20.46 15.41 12.15
CA GLN A 53 20.47 13.97 12.36
C GLN A 53 21.86 13.54 12.81
N LYS A 54 21.92 12.64 13.80
CA LYS A 54 23.19 12.07 14.28
C LYS A 54 23.94 11.43 13.09
N PRO A 55 25.28 11.53 13.02
CA PRO A 55 26.05 11.00 11.91
C PRO A 55 25.79 9.49 11.80
N VAL A 56 25.33 9.08 10.61
CA VAL A 56 25.12 7.67 10.24
C VAL A 56 26.49 7.00 10.21
N ASP A 57 26.64 5.90 10.96
CA ASP A 57 27.85 5.08 10.99
C ASP A 57 28.11 4.52 9.57
N PRO A 58 29.25 4.83 8.92
CA PRO A 58 29.54 4.37 7.56
C PRO A 58 29.73 2.84 7.44
N SER A 59 29.82 2.11 8.57
CA SER A 59 29.87 0.65 8.58
C SER A 59 28.50 -0.02 8.68
N ALA A 60 27.43 0.74 8.92
CA ALA A 60 26.08 0.18 8.98
C ALA A 60 25.49 0.08 7.55
N PRO A 61 24.87 -1.06 7.17
CA PRO A 61 24.22 -1.17 5.88
C PRO A 61 23.13 -0.09 5.79
N SER A 62 23.22 0.79 4.80
CA SER A 62 22.22 1.82 4.55
C SER A 62 20.85 1.18 4.38
N GLN A 63 19.90 1.52 5.23
CA GLN A 63 18.54 1.00 5.12
C GLN A 63 17.83 1.68 3.95
N LEU A 64 17.91 1.06 2.77
CA LEU A 64 17.35 1.60 1.53
C LEU A 64 15.83 1.43 1.43
N MET A 65 15.25 0.51 2.21
CA MET A 65 13.82 0.19 2.19
C MET A 65 13.32 -0.14 3.60
N THR A 66 12.08 0.28 3.89
CA THR A 66 11.37 0.03 5.14
C THR A 66 9.98 -0.50 4.83
N ASN A 67 9.47 -1.43 5.64
CA ASN A 67 8.08 -1.87 5.51
C ASN A 67 7.13 -0.70 5.77
N LEU A 68 6.04 -0.66 4.99
CA LEU A 68 5.00 0.37 5.13
C LEU A 68 4.19 0.18 6.42
N PHE A 69 3.99 -1.08 6.83
CA PHE A 69 3.29 -1.48 8.04
C PHE A 69 4.24 -2.16 9.02
N ASN A 70 3.99 -1.98 10.31
CA ASN A 70 4.78 -2.61 11.35
C ASN A 70 4.16 -3.93 11.80
N LYS A 71 4.99 -4.88 12.26
CA LYS A 71 4.50 -6.13 12.83
C LYS A 71 3.62 -5.85 14.06
N GLY A 72 2.46 -6.51 14.11
CA GLY A 72 1.46 -6.35 15.18
C GLY A 72 0.53 -5.15 15.00
N GLU A 73 0.73 -4.34 13.95
CA GLU A 73 -0.20 -3.27 13.61
C GLU A 73 -1.58 -3.84 13.24
N SER A 74 -2.64 -3.17 13.67
CA SER A 74 -4.01 -3.60 13.40
C SER A 74 -4.48 -3.08 12.04
N LEU A 75 -5.00 -3.98 11.21
CA LEU A 75 -5.55 -3.68 9.89
C LEU A 75 -7.04 -3.98 9.84
N ASP A 76 -7.77 -3.18 9.08
CA ASP A 76 -9.15 -3.47 8.68
C ASP A 76 -9.15 -3.94 7.22
N MET A 77 -10.02 -4.90 6.90
CA MET A 77 -10.15 -5.50 5.58
C MET A 77 -11.57 -5.32 5.06
N TRP A 78 -11.68 -4.90 3.80
CA TRP A 78 -12.95 -4.88 3.07
C TRP A 78 -12.85 -5.73 1.80
N PHE A 79 -13.86 -6.54 1.58
CA PHE A 79 -14.02 -7.38 0.40
C PHE A 79 -15.30 -6.99 -0.33
N TYR A 80 -15.13 -6.42 -1.52
CA TYR A 80 -16.21 -6.05 -2.41
C TYR A 80 -16.28 -6.98 -3.61
N LEU A 81 -17.48 -7.26 -4.09
CA LEU A 81 -17.69 -7.81 -5.43
C LEU A 81 -18.36 -6.76 -6.30
N SER A 82 -17.79 -6.52 -7.47
CA SER A 82 -18.36 -5.59 -8.44
C SER A 82 -18.10 -6.04 -9.87
N GLU A 83 -18.93 -5.59 -10.80
CA GLU A 83 -18.77 -5.88 -12.23
C GLU A 83 -17.80 -4.91 -12.92
N HIS A 84 -17.21 -3.99 -12.16
CA HIS A 84 -16.25 -3.01 -12.64
C HIS A 84 -14.83 -3.39 -12.24
N GLU A 85 -13.89 -3.32 -13.18
CA GLU A 85 -12.48 -3.63 -12.90
C GLU A 85 -11.85 -2.65 -11.89
N LYS A 86 -12.22 -1.38 -12.00
CA LYS A 86 -11.83 -0.34 -11.04
C LYS A 86 -12.99 -0.08 -10.10
N PHE A 87 -12.77 -0.32 -8.83
CA PHE A 87 -13.76 -0.09 -7.80
C PHE A 87 -13.75 1.38 -7.36
N ASN A 88 -14.93 2.00 -7.32
CA ASN A 88 -15.14 3.39 -6.93
C ASN A 88 -16.43 3.60 -6.11
N ASP A 89 -17.11 2.53 -5.71
CA ASP A 89 -18.44 2.57 -5.08
C ASP A 89 -18.36 2.16 -3.60
N PHE A 90 -17.52 2.86 -2.83
CA PHE A 90 -17.21 2.53 -1.44
C PHE A 90 -18.40 2.67 -0.47
N GLY A 91 -19.42 3.44 -0.85
CA GLY A 91 -20.64 3.62 -0.07
C GLY A 91 -21.72 2.55 -0.30
N ASN A 92 -21.47 1.57 -1.18
CA ASN A 92 -22.46 0.56 -1.53
C ASN A 92 -22.36 -0.69 -0.64
N ASP A 93 -23.21 -0.72 0.39
CA ASP A 93 -23.31 -1.85 1.32
C ASP A 93 -23.67 -3.18 0.63
N ARG A 94 -24.30 -3.16 -0.55
CA ARG A 94 -24.64 -4.39 -1.28
C ARG A 94 -23.45 -5.01 -1.99
N ALA A 95 -22.46 -4.18 -2.34
CA ALA A 95 -21.21 -4.65 -2.92
C ALA A 95 -20.25 -5.18 -1.84
N LEU A 96 -20.39 -4.71 -0.59
CA LEU A 96 -19.56 -5.14 0.55
C LEU A 96 -20.03 -6.49 1.09
N TYR A 97 -19.21 -7.52 0.88
CA TYR A 97 -19.55 -8.88 1.32
C TYR A 97 -18.83 -9.30 2.59
N TRP A 98 -17.65 -8.76 2.85
CA TRP A 98 -16.91 -9.05 4.08
C TRP A 98 -16.14 -7.82 4.53
N HIS A 99 -16.42 -7.40 5.76
CA HIS A 99 -15.64 -6.41 6.48
C HIS A 99 -15.16 -7.06 7.78
N GLU A 100 -13.88 -6.93 8.06
CA GLU A 100 -13.22 -7.47 9.25
C GLU A 100 -12.30 -6.40 9.80
N THR A 101 -12.34 -6.16 11.12
CA THR A 101 -11.55 -5.10 11.75
C THR A 101 -10.50 -5.68 12.69
N ASN A 102 -9.48 -4.89 12.99
CA ASN A 102 -8.45 -5.21 14.00
C ASN A 102 -7.69 -6.52 13.72
N ILE A 103 -7.41 -6.82 12.45
CA ILE A 103 -6.59 -7.97 12.04
C ILE A 103 -5.13 -7.65 12.38
N PRO A 104 -4.46 -8.44 13.23
CA PRO A 104 -3.06 -8.18 13.57
C PRO A 104 -2.14 -8.56 12.39
N TYR A 105 -1.43 -7.57 11.85
CA TYR A 105 -0.53 -7.75 10.71
C TYR A 105 0.74 -8.51 11.10
N ALA A 106 1.11 -9.51 10.29
CA ALA A 106 2.31 -10.34 10.49
C ALA A 106 2.38 -11.01 11.88
N VAL A 107 1.21 -11.34 12.45
CA VAL A 107 1.09 -12.14 13.67
C VAL A 107 0.26 -13.38 13.35
N TRP A 108 0.91 -14.54 13.44
CA TRP A 108 0.24 -15.82 13.25
C TRP A 108 -0.34 -16.33 14.57
N THR A 109 -1.64 -16.57 14.58
CA THR A 109 -2.38 -17.25 15.64
C THR A 109 -3.30 -18.28 14.98
N PRO A 110 -3.82 -19.28 15.71
CA PRO A 110 -4.85 -20.17 15.17
C PRO A 110 -6.09 -19.42 14.67
N GLU A 111 -6.39 -18.25 15.22
CA GLU A 111 -7.50 -17.36 14.83
C GLU A 111 -7.19 -16.53 13.58
N SER A 112 -5.95 -16.56 13.07
CA SER A 112 -5.57 -15.85 11.85
C SER A 112 -6.22 -16.44 10.59
N ILE A 113 -6.69 -17.69 10.65
CA ILE A 113 -7.44 -18.34 9.58
C ILE A 113 -8.92 -17.99 9.73
N ARG A 114 -9.47 -17.27 8.75
CA ARG A 114 -10.87 -16.88 8.70
C ARG A 114 -11.51 -17.39 7.42
N THR A 115 -12.74 -17.90 7.53
CA THR A 115 -13.50 -18.43 6.39
C THR A 115 -14.91 -17.85 6.41
N LYS A 116 -15.37 -17.35 5.26
CA LYS A 116 -16.72 -16.85 5.07
C LYS A 116 -17.34 -17.47 3.82
N SER A 117 -18.52 -18.06 3.97
CA SER A 117 -19.31 -18.56 2.85
C SER A 117 -20.26 -17.48 2.36
N LEU A 118 -20.36 -17.33 1.04
CA LEU A 118 -21.20 -16.34 0.40
C LEU A 118 -22.08 -16.99 -0.67
N THR A 119 -23.34 -16.59 -0.72
CA THR A 119 -24.22 -16.84 -1.87
C THR A 119 -24.30 -15.56 -2.69
N TYR A 120 -23.82 -15.63 -3.94
CA TYR A 120 -23.86 -14.52 -4.88
C TYR A 120 -24.95 -14.76 -5.92
N TYR A 121 -25.76 -13.74 -6.21
CA TYR A 121 -26.82 -13.79 -7.22
C TYR A 121 -26.37 -13.00 -8.46
N PRO A 122 -26.06 -13.68 -9.58
CA PRO A 122 -25.60 -13.02 -10.80
C PRO A 122 -26.63 -12.05 -11.37
N SER A 123 -26.19 -10.83 -11.72
CA SER A 123 -27.00 -9.90 -12.49
C SER A 123 -27.25 -10.43 -13.90
N GLU A 124 -28.20 -9.81 -14.62
CA GLU A 124 -28.43 -10.10 -16.03
C GLU A 124 -27.19 -9.80 -16.88
N THR A 125 -26.43 -8.75 -16.56
CA THR A 125 -25.17 -8.42 -17.23
C THR A 125 -24.15 -9.56 -17.08
N LEU A 126 -23.97 -10.07 -15.85
CA LEU A 126 -23.04 -11.17 -15.60
C LEU A 126 -23.47 -12.47 -16.32
N GLN A 127 -24.78 -12.75 -16.36
CA GLN A 127 -25.33 -13.89 -17.11
C GLN A 127 -25.09 -13.74 -18.62
N ASN A 128 -25.12 -12.52 -19.14
CA ASN A 128 -24.86 -12.17 -20.54
C ASN A 128 -23.36 -11.93 -20.82
N ASN A 129 -22.49 -12.75 -20.23
CA ASN A 129 -21.02 -12.65 -20.37
C ASN A 129 -20.45 -11.32 -19.86
N GLY A 130 -20.94 -10.83 -18.72
CA GLY A 130 -20.29 -9.79 -17.95
C GLY A 130 -19.10 -10.32 -17.15
N SER A 131 -18.21 -9.41 -16.73
CA SER A 131 -17.10 -9.76 -15.85
C SER A 131 -17.46 -9.47 -14.39
N LEU A 132 -16.88 -10.23 -13.46
CA LEU A 132 -17.01 -9.98 -12.03
C LEU A 132 -15.63 -9.96 -11.37
N TYR A 133 -15.42 -8.97 -10.51
CA TYR A 133 -14.18 -8.71 -9.83
C TYR A 133 -14.38 -8.73 -8.32
N ALA A 134 -13.40 -9.32 -7.63
CA ALA A 134 -13.22 -9.22 -6.19
C ALA A 134 -12.20 -8.13 -5.90
N HIS A 135 -12.61 -7.11 -5.16
CA HIS A 135 -11.74 -6.04 -4.72
C HIS A 135 -11.50 -6.19 -3.22
N VAL A 136 -10.23 -6.39 -2.87
CA VAL A 136 -9.81 -6.52 -1.48
C VAL A 136 -9.03 -5.28 -1.12
N PHE A 137 -9.46 -4.60 -0.08
CA PHE A 137 -8.80 -3.43 0.49
C PHE A 137 -8.35 -3.77 1.90
N PHE A 138 -7.17 -3.29 2.25
CA PHE A 138 -6.66 -3.25 3.60
C PHE A 138 -6.29 -1.82 3.94
N ALA A 139 -6.58 -1.41 5.17
CA ALA A 139 -6.07 -0.16 5.72
C ALA A 139 -5.65 -0.36 7.18
N ARG A 140 -4.82 0.56 7.70
CA ARG A 140 -4.64 0.70 9.15
C ARG A 140 -5.99 0.84 9.81
N SER A 141 -6.19 0.17 10.94
CA SER A 141 -7.48 0.17 11.61
C SER A 141 -7.92 1.59 11.95
N GLY A 142 -9.17 1.93 11.59
CA GLY A 142 -9.73 3.27 11.75
C GLY A 142 -9.39 4.27 10.64
N PHE A 143 -8.61 3.92 9.62
CA PHE A 143 -8.40 4.77 8.44
C PHE A 143 -9.36 4.41 7.29
N PRO A 144 -9.89 5.41 6.57
CA PRO A 144 -10.77 5.14 5.44
C PRO A 144 -9.99 4.61 4.23
N ILE A 145 -10.68 3.84 3.38
CA ILE A 145 -10.16 3.32 2.11
C ILE A 145 -10.64 4.11 0.89
N ASP A 146 -11.62 4.98 1.06
CA ASP A 146 -12.20 5.80 -0.02
C ASP A 146 -11.28 6.99 -0.32
N PRO A 147 -10.73 7.12 -1.54
CA PRO A 147 -9.88 8.25 -1.92
C PRO A 147 -10.56 9.62 -1.87
N THR A 148 -11.90 9.67 -1.81
CA THR A 148 -12.67 10.91 -1.70
C THR A 148 -12.81 11.41 -0.26
N ASP A 149 -12.51 10.57 0.73
CA ASP A 149 -12.56 10.93 2.14
C ASP A 149 -11.41 11.89 2.49
N PRO A 150 -11.66 13.02 3.18
CA PRO A 150 -10.61 13.95 3.59
C PRO A 150 -9.56 13.33 4.53
N GLU A 151 -9.89 12.26 5.25
CA GLU A 151 -8.97 11.53 6.14
C GLU A 151 -8.20 10.42 5.40
N TYR A 152 -8.47 10.20 4.11
CA TYR A 152 -7.78 9.20 3.30
C TYR A 152 -6.28 9.50 3.17
N GLN A 153 -5.48 8.49 3.48
CA GLN A 153 -4.03 8.54 3.33
C GLN A 153 -3.58 7.37 2.44
N PRO A 154 -2.99 7.63 1.27
CA PRO A 154 -2.53 6.58 0.35
C PRO A 154 -1.55 5.58 0.97
N LEU A 155 -0.77 6.02 1.97
CA LEU A 155 0.23 5.19 2.64
C LEU A 155 -0.36 4.30 3.75
N ASN A 156 -1.61 4.53 4.15
CA ASN A 156 -2.28 3.73 5.18
C ASN A 156 -3.16 2.63 4.58
N SER A 157 -3.32 2.58 3.26
CA SER A 157 -4.17 1.61 2.59
C SER A 157 -3.47 0.96 1.40
N PHE A 158 -3.85 -0.26 1.08
CA PHE A 158 -3.46 -0.96 -0.13
C PHE A 158 -4.59 -1.88 -0.58
N SER A 159 -4.60 -2.22 -1.86
CA SER A 159 -5.68 -3.01 -2.43
C SER A 159 -5.21 -3.94 -3.54
N ARG A 160 -6.04 -4.94 -3.83
CA ARG A 160 -5.86 -5.84 -4.95
C ARG A 160 -7.20 -6.22 -5.56
N THR A 161 -7.28 -6.12 -6.88
CA THR A 161 -8.42 -6.61 -7.66
C THR A 161 -8.10 -7.98 -8.25
N HIS A 162 -9.05 -8.91 -8.22
CA HIS A 162 -8.98 -10.21 -8.87
C HIS A 162 -10.23 -10.50 -9.68
N ALA A 163 -10.08 -10.96 -10.93
CA ALA A 163 -11.22 -11.42 -11.73
C ALA A 163 -11.72 -12.78 -11.24
N VAL A 164 -12.97 -12.82 -10.77
CA VAL A 164 -13.66 -14.01 -10.24
C VAL A 164 -14.32 -14.80 -11.38
N ALA A 165 -14.94 -14.08 -12.31
CA ALA A 165 -15.44 -14.63 -13.57
C ALA A 165 -14.40 -14.35 -14.67
N THR A 166 -13.89 -15.41 -15.30
CA THR A 166 -12.85 -15.32 -16.34
C THR A 166 -13.22 -16.19 -17.53
N TYR A 167 -12.88 -15.75 -18.74
CA TYR A 167 -13.16 -16.51 -19.96
C TYR A 167 -11.99 -17.39 -20.32
N PHE A 168 -12.27 -18.66 -20.62
CA PHE A 168 -11.28 -19.59 -21.16
C PHE A 168 -11.82 -20.27 -22.42
N PRO A 169 -10.93 -20.62 -23.36
CA PRO A 169 -11.33 -21.43 -24.49
C PRO A 169 -11.82 -22.80 -23.98
N LYS A 170 -12.91 -23.28 -24.56
CA LYS A 170 -13.50 -24.57 -24.21
C LYS A 170 -12.46 -25.68 -24.37
N GLN A 171 -12.23 -26.43 -23.30
CA GLN A 171 -11.30 -27.54 -23.36
C GLN A 171 -11.82 -28.58 -24.34
N LYS A 172 -10.98 -28.92 -25.33
CA LYS A 172 -11.29 -29.99 -26.28
C LYS A 172 -11.38 -31.30 -25.48
N LYS A 173 -12.53 -31.99 -25.54
CA LYS A 173 -12.67 -33.32 -24.95
C LYS A 173 -11.68 -34.26 -25.65
N ASN A 174 -10.56 -34.55 -25.00
CA ASN A 174 -9.60 -35.53 -25.50
C ASN A 174 -10.28 -36.90 -25.49
N LYS A 175 -10.78 -37.34 -26.66
CA LYS A 175 -11.29 -38.70 -26.86
C LYS A 175 -10.12 -39.67 -26.72
N LYS A 176 -9.80 -40.09 -25.49
CA LYS A 176 -8.84 -41.16 -25.25
C LYS A 176 -9.56 -42.47 -25.51
N LYS A 177 -9.18 -43.17 -26.58
CA LYS A 177 -9.58 -44.55 -26.80
C LYS A 177 -8.85 -45.41 -25.76
N SER A 178 -9.60 -46.14 -24.93
CA SER A 178 -9.02 -47.10 -23.98
C SER A 178 -8.30 -48.20 -24.77
N LEU A 179 -6.97 -48.30 -24.61
CA LEU A 179 -6.14 -49.29 -25.31
C LEU A 179 -6.08 -50.64 -24.58
N LEU A 180 -6.72 -50.75 -23.41
CA LEU A 180 -6.71 -51.93 -22.54
C LEU A 180 -8.10 -52.59 -22.44
N GLY A 181 -9.09 -52.13 -23.21
CA GLY A 181 -10.44 -52.71 -23.21
C GLY A 181 -10.46 -54.08 -23.85
N SER A 182 -10.82 -55.11 -23.08
CA SER A 182 -11.10 -56.45 -23.59
C SER A 182 -12.26 -56.42 -24.61
N PRO A 183 -12.21 -57.21 -25.69
CA PRO A 183 -13.13 -57.12 -26.83
C PRO A 183 -14.58 -57.60 -26.56
N LYS A 184 -15.04 -57.57 -25.30
CA LYS A 184 -16.38 -58.07 -24.92
C LYS A 184 -17.30 -57.07 -24.23
N ASP A 185 -16.83 -55.86 -23.91
CA ASP A 185 -17.70 -54.77 -23.43
C ASP A 185 -17.70 -53.61 -24.44
N SER A 186 -17.98 -53.94 -25.69
CA SER A 186 -18.44 -52.97 -26.68
C SER A 186 -19.96 -52.96 -26.66
N ASP A 187 -20.55 -52.49 -25.57
CA ASP A 187 -21.95 -52.10 -25.57
C ASP A 187 -22.09 -50.68 -25.04
N GLU A 188 -22.72 -49.87 -25.89
CA GLU A 188 -23.45 -48.66 -25.55
C GLU A 188 -22.70 -47.52 -24.85
N SER A 189 -21.93 -46.77 -25.64
CA SER A 189 -22.10 -45.30 -25.61
C SER A 189 -22.16 -44.82 -27.04
N GLU A 190 -23.39 -44.74 -27.54
CA GLU A 190 -23.70 -44.02 -28.77
C GLU A 190 -23.06 -42.62 -28.70
N PRO A 191 -22.30 -42.20 -29.72
CA PRO A 191 -22.10 -40.79 -29.91
C PRO A 191 -23.45 -40.23 -30.36
N GLU A 192 -24.03 -39.30 -29.60
CA GLU A 192 -24.89 -38.28 -30.21
C GLU A 192 -24.04 -37.57 -31.26
N VAL A 193 -24.18 -38.07 -32.48
CA VAL A 193 -23.69 -37.46 -33.71
C VAL A 193 -24.51 -36.18 -33.87
N GLU A 194 -23.93 -35.03 -33.55
CA GLU A 194 -24.27 -33.83 -34.32
C GLU A 194 -24.06 -34.20 -35.80
N LYS A 195 -25.18 -34.43 -36.50
CA LYS A 195 -25.21 -34.59 -37.94
C LYS A 195 -24.76 -33.29 -38.59
N VAL A 196 -23.46 -33.13 -38.77
CA VAL A 196 -22.93 -32.30 -39.85
C VAL A 196 -22.48 -33.28 -40.93
N GLY A 197 -23.29 -33.36 -41.97
CA GLY A 197 -23.13 -34.31 -43.06
C GLY A 197 -21.79 -34.17 -43.77
N ASP A 198 -21.22 -35.33 -44.10
CA ASP A 198 -20.11 -35.47 -45.03
C ASP A 198 -20.44 -34.80 -46.38
N LYS A 199 -19.74 -33.71 -46.70
CA LYS A 199 -19.33 -33.40 -48.08
C LYS A 199 -17.91 -32.86 -48.08
N LYS A 200 -17.13 -33.43 -49.00
CA LYS A 200 -15.75 -33.10 -49.35
C LYS A 200 -15.50 -31.60 -49.57
N SER A 201 -14.24 -31.22 -49.32
CA SER A 201 -13.48 -30.05 -49.79
C SER A 201 -13.97 -28.66 -49.37
N ASP A 202 -13.22 -27.99 -48.47
CA ASP A 202 -12.64 -26.64 -48.68
C ASP A 202 -11.75 -26.20 -47.48
N PRO A 203 -10.91 -25.15 -47.59
CA PRO A 203 -9.64 -25.01 -46.87
C PRO A 203 -9.85 -24.62 -45.41
N LYS A 204 -9.17 -25.31 -44.48
CA LYS A 204 -8.96 -24.97 -43.06
C LYS A 204 -9.84 -23.81 -42.56
N GLU A 205 -11.15 -24.03 -42.43
CA GLU A 205 -11.97 -23.14 -41.64
C GLU A 205 -11.47 -23.29 -40.20
N GLU A 206 -10.77 -22.27 -39.70
CA GLU A 206 -10.43 -22.17 -38.29
C GLU A 206 -11.74 -22.14 -37.52
N VAL A 207 -12.18 -23.32 -37.06
CA VAL A 207 -13.37 -23.45 -36.21
C VAL A 207 -13.23 -22.42 -35.08
N PRO A 208 -14.16 -21.45 -34.98
CA PRO A 208 -14.06 -20.40 -33.98
C PRO A 208 -13.94 -21.02 -32.58
N VAL A 209 -12.91 -20.59 -31.84
CA VAL A 209 -12.69 -21.09 -30.49
C VAL A 209 -13.84 -20.61 -29.62
N GLU A 210 -14.70 -21.54 -29.20
CA GLU A 210 -15.79 -21.27 -28.27
C GLU A 210 -15.19 -20.89 -26.90
N TRP A 211 -15.55 -19.71 -26.40
CA TRP A 211 -15.14 -19.23 -25.07
C TRP A 211 -16.25 -19.51 -24.07
N ILE A 212 -15.87 -19.99 -22.88
CA ILE A 212 -16.81 -20.27 -21.79
C ILE A 212 -16.41 -19.40 -20.59
N SER A 213 -17.42 -18.81 -19.94
CA SER A 213 -17.25 -18.15 -18.64
C SER A 213 -17.00 -19.20 -17.56
N LEU A 214 -15.82 -19.13 -16.94
CA LEU A 214 -15.43 -19.95 -15.80
C LEU A 214 -15.54 -19.12 -14.53
N TRP A 215 -16.38 -19.61 -13.61
CA TRP A 215 -16.52 -19.07 -12.27
C TRP A 215 -15.52 -19.73 -11.31
N LYS A 216 -14.76 -18.92 -10.56
CA LYS A 216 -13.94 -19.40 -9.45
C LYS A 216 -14.75 -19.33 -8.15
N PRO A 217 -15.16 -20.47 -7.56
CA PRO A 217 -16.01 -20.46 -6.36
C PRO A 217 -15.26 -20.06 -5.09
N ASN A 218 -13.93 -20.16 -5.09
CA ASN A 218 -13.11 -19.94 -3.91
C ASN A 218 -12.13 -18.77 -4.16
N VAL A 219 -12.08 -17.85 -3.21
CA VAL A 219 -11.09 -16.77 -3.17
C VAL A 219 -10.28 -16.93 -1.89
N THR A 220 -8.96 -16.96 -2.02
CA THR A 220 -8.03 -17.03 -0.88
C THR A 220 -7.20 -15.76 -0.85
N ILE A 221 -7.19 -15.10 0.32
CA ILE A 221 -6.48 -13.85 0.54
C ILE A 221 -5.37 -14.16 1.55
N ASN A 222 -4.12 -13.95 1.12
CA ASN A 222 -2.95 -14.10 1.99
C ASN A 222 -2.22 -12.78 2.05
N LEU A 223 -1.97 -12.29 3.27
CA LEU A 223 -1.04 -11.21 3.51
C LEU A 223 0.36 -11.80 3.57
N VAL A 224 1.27 -11.26 2.76
CA VAL A 224 2.68 -11.65 2.75
C VAL A 224 3.45 -10.56 3.48
N ASP A 225 4.25 -10.96 4.46
CA ASP A 225 5.14 -10.08 5.20
C ASP A 225 6.62 -10.43 4.94
N ASP A 226 7.49 -9.43 5.11
CA ASP A 226 8.94 -9.58 5.03
C ASP A 226 9.58 -8.91 6.26
N PHE A 227 9.57 -9.63 7.38
CA PHE A 227 10.25 -9.26 8.62
C PHE A 227 11.48 -10.14 8.87
N THR A 228 12.32 -10.31 7.84
CA THR A 228 13.51 -11.19 7.87
C THR A 228 14.73 -10.63 8.62
N ARG A 229 14.57 -9.55 9.40
CA ARG A 229 15.67 -8.88 10.12
C ARG A 229 15.59 -9.04 11.62
#